data_AF-A0A1W9QGU8-F1
#
_entry.id   AF-A0A1W9QGU8-F1
#
_cell.length_a   1.000
_cell.length_b   1.000
_cell.length_c   1.000
_cell.angle_alpha   90.00
_cell.angle_beta   90.00
_cell.angle_gamma   90.00
#
_symmetry.space_group_name_H-M   'P 1'
#
loop_
_entity.id
_entity.type
_entity.pdbx_description
1 polymer ?
#
loop_
_entity_poly.entity_id
_entity_poly.type
_entity_poly.pdbx_seq_one_letter_code
_entity_poly.pdbx_strand_id
1 'polypeptide(L)'
;MMTRWVIRVLFGLAVSGALCISLYAVFGGVEPEERSLYWQKVRRLHALDTILNEAVLRAHSGLLLSYDPLVFAVTESNKTHEALKEPPLFLPQEGEAELAGLIERSASVSAEKAELVERFKSENAVLRTSLHYFPILITDVADRAASLALPKVGARAQAVAGGCDALDHGGQ
;
A
#
# COMPACT_ATOMS: atom_id res chain seq x y z
N MET A 1 -10.23 73.73 -1.51
CA MET A 1 -10.27 72.77 -2.65
C MET A 1 -9.47 71.50 -2.38
N MET A 2 -8.24 71.58 -1.82
CA MET A 2 -7.36 70.43 -1.56
C MET A 2 -7.97 69.33 -0.66
N THR A 3 -8.73 69.70 0.38
CA THR A 3 -9.37 68.75 1.31
C THR A 3 -10.41 67.84 0.64
N ARG A 4 -11.12 68.32 -0.39
CA ARG A 4 -12.14 67.52 -1.10
C ARG A 4 -11.53 66.49 -2.05
N TRP A 5 -10.28 66.71 -2.51
CA TRP A 5 -9.55 65.75 -3.35
C TRP A 5 -8.97 64.62 -2.49
N VAL A 6 -8.38 64.97 -1.33
CA VAL A 6 -7.84 63.99 -0.37
C VAL A 6 -8.94 63.04 0.15
N ILE A 7 -10.13 63.57 0.46
CA ILE A 7 -11.27 62.74 0.92
C ILE A 7 -11.73 61.74 -0.16
N ARG A 8 -11.72 62.14 -1.44
CA ARG A 8 -12.11 61.25 -2.55
C ARG A 8 -11.11 60.12 -2.78
N VAL A 9 -9.81 60.41 -2.65
CA VAL A 9 -8.76 59.39 -2.79
C VAL A 9 -8.83 58.38 -1.65
N LEU A 10 -9.03 58.84 -0.40
CA LEU A 10 -9.20 57.96 0.76
C LEU A 10 -10.43 57.06 0.64
N PHE A 11 -11.55 57.60 0.14
CA PHE A 11 -12.77 56.81 -0.07
C PHE A 11 -12.57 55.73 -1.14
N GLY A 12 -11.88 56.05 -2.24
CA GLY A 12 -11.57 55.07 -3.28
C GLY A 12 -10.69 53.91 -2.79
N LEU A 13 -9.70 54.22 -1.95
CA LEU A 13 -8.80 53.23 -1.36
C LEU A 13 -9.52 52.31 -0.37
N ALA A 14 -10.44 52.87 0.43
CA ALA A 14 -11.28 52.10 1.35
C ALA A 14 -12.23 51.15 0.60
N VAL A 15 -12.87 51.62 -0.47
CA VAL A 15 -13.77 50.81 -1.30
C VAL A 15 -13.00 49.70 -2.03
N SER A 16 -11.82 50.00 -2.56
CA SER A 16 -10.93 49.00 -3.18
C SER A 16 -10.50 47.94 -2.16
N GLY A 17 -10.11 48.33 -0.94
CA GLY A 17 -9.75 47.40 0.11
C GLY A 17 -10.92 46.50 0.52
N ALA A 18 -12.11 47.08 0.71
CA ALA A 18 -13.32 46.33 1.03
C ALA A 18 -13.72 45.35 -0.10
N LEU A 19 -13.57 45.76 -1.36
CA LEU A 19 -13.82 44.91 -2.53
C LEU A 19 -12.83 43.75 -2.60
N CYS A 20 -11.53 44.00 -2.37
CA CYS A 20 -10.51 42.95 -2.33
C CYS A 20 -10.77 41.95 -1.20
N ILE A 21 -11.15 42.42 0.00
CA ILE A 21 -11.49 41.55 1.13
C ILE A 21 -12.74 40.71 0.83
N SER A 22 -13.77 41.31 0.24
CA SER A 22 -14.99 40.60 -0.16
C SER A 22 -14.72 39.54 -1.23
N LEU A 23 -13.90 39.86 -2.24
CA LEU A 23 -13.49 38.89 -3.25
C LEU A 23 -12.65 37.77 -2.62
N TYR A 24 -11.73 38.10 -1.71
CA TYR A 24 -10.92 37.09 -1.02
C TYR A 24 -11.77 36.18 -0.12
N ALA A 25 -12.82 36.69 0.52
CA ALA A 25 -13.75 35.87 1.30
C ALA A 25 -14.58 34.93 0.41
N VAL A 26 -15.01 35.40 -0.76
CA VAL A 26 -15.80 34.60 -1.72
C VAL A 26 -14.95 33.55 -2.44
N PHE A 27 -13.69 33.85 -2.77
CA PHE A 27 -12.77 32.92 -3.44
C PHE A 27 -11.94 32.06 -2.47
N GLY A 28 -11.73 32.52 -1.23
CA GLY A 28 -10.93 31.85 -0.20
C GLY A 28 -11.74 31.01 0.79
N GLY A 29 -13.06 31.01 0.70
CA GLY A 29 -13.98 30.49 1.71
C GLY A 29 -14.34 29.01 1.65
N VAL A 30 -13.57 28.16 0.95
CA VAL A 30 -13.72 26.70 1.09
C VAL A 30 -12.87 26.26 2.27
N GLU A 31 -13.50 25.66 3.27
CA GLU A 31 -12.92 25.29 4.56
C GLU A 31 -11.56 24.58 4.38
N PRO A 32 -10.43 25.19 4.78
CA PRO A 32 -9.10 24.63 4.55
C PRO A 32 -8.92 23.29 5.27
N GLU A 33 -9.69 23.06 6.33
CA GLU A 33 -9.63 21.87 7.16
C GLU A 33 -10.18 20.63 6.44
N GLU A 34 -11.37 20.72 5.82
CA GLU A 34 -11.98 19.59 5.11
C GLU A 34 -11.15 19.13 3.91
N ARG A 35 -10.64 20.09 3.11
CA ARG A 35 -9.71 19.79 2.02
C ARG A 35 -8.46 19.09 2.53
N SER A 36 -7.90 19.54 3.65
CA SER A 36 -6.69 18.94 4.22
C SER A 36 -6.91 17.48 4.65
N LEU A 37 -8.06 17.19 5.25
CA LEU A 37 -8.47 15.86 5.69
C LEU A 37 -8.69 14.92 4.50
N TYR A 38 -9.37 15.40 3.45
CA TYR A 38 -9.57 14.60 2.24
C TYR A 38 -8.23 14.28 1.55
N TRP A 39 -7.35 15.26 1.38
CA TRP A 39 -6.02 15.03 0.83
C TRP A 39 -5.14 14.13 1.71
N GLN A 40 -5.36 14.13 3.04
CA GLN A 40 -4.68 13.22 3.94
C GLN A 40 -5.10 11.76 3.70
N LYS A 41 -6.39 11.50 3.44
CA LYS A 41 -6.88 10.16 3.07
C LYS A 41 -6.24 9.67 1.76
N VAL A 42 -6.16 10.52 0.74
CA VAL A 42 -5.48 10.18 -0.53
C VAL A 42 -3.99 9.89 -0.33
N ARG A 43 -3.29 10.73 0.44
CA ARG A 43 -1.87 10.48 0.77
C ARG A 43 -1.68 9.19 1.57
N ARG A 44 -2.62 8.88 2.47
CA ARG A 44 -2.60 7.65 3.28
C ARG A 44 -2.66 6.41 2.38
N LEU A 45 -3.49 6.43 1.33
CA LEU A 45 -3.55 5.35 0.34
C LEU A 45 -2.21 5.11 -0.36
N HIS A 46 -1.56 6.17 -0.84
CA HIS A 46 -0.22 6.05 -1.44
C HIS A 46 0.83 5.51 -0.47
N ALA A 47 0.78 5.94 0.80
CA ALA A 47 1.68 5.43 1.82
C ALA A 47 1.44 3.94 2.09
N LEU A 48 0.18 3.51 2.17
CA LEU A 48 -0.19 2.10 2.34
C LEU A 48 0.25 1.24 1.15
N ASP A 49 0.14 1.76 -0.07
CA ASP A 49 0.63 1.06 -1.26
C ASP A 49 2.15 0.83 -1.22
N THR A 50 2.89 1.84 -0.76
CA THR A 50 4.35 1.76 -0.59
C THR A 50 4.71 0.72 0.46
N ILE A 51 4.04 0.73 1.61
CA ILE A 51 4.22 -0.26 2.68
C ILE A 51 3.92 -1.68 2.18
N LEU A 52 2.85 -1.85 1.39
CA LEU A 52 2.50 -3.14 0.82
C LEU A 52 3.61 -3.64 -0.12
N ASN A 53 4.11 -2.79 -1.02
CA ASN A 53 5.19 -3.15 -1.94
C ASN A 53 6.47 -3.54 -1.19
N GLU A 54 6.85 -2.76 -0.18
CA GLU A 54 8.01 -3.06 0.67
C GLU A 54 7.84 -4.41 1.40
N ALA A 55 6.64 -4.67 1.93
CA ALA A 55 6.33 -5.92 2.62
C ALA A 55 6.36 -7.14 1.68
N VAL A 56 5.86 -7.02 0.45
CA VAL A 56 5.97 -8.07 -0.58
C VAL A 56 7.43 -8.37 -0.89
N LEU A 57 8.25 -7.34 -1.13
CA LEU A 57 9.67 -7.52 -1.43
C LEU A 57 10.43 -8.20 -0.29
N ARG A 58 10.17 -7.78 0.95
CA ARG A 58 10.75 -8.39 2.14
C ARG A 58 10.29 -9.83 2.36
N ALA A 59 9.02 -10.13 2.08
CA ALA A 59 8.49 -11.48 2.19
C ALA A 59 9.11 -12.42 1.14
N HIS A 60 9.36 -11.91 -0.07
CA HIS A 60 10.02 -12.65 -1.14
C HIS A 60 11.49 -12.95 -0.80
N SER A 61 12.23 -11.99 -0.24
CA SER A 61 13.62 -12.20 0.17
C SER A 61 13.78 -12.97 1.49
N GLY A 62 12.67 -13.44 2.09
CA GLY A 62 12.69 -14.15 3.37
C GLY A 62 13.05 -13.28 4.57
N LEU A 63 13.13 -11.95 4.40
CA LEU A 63 13.42 -10.97 5.45
C LEU A 63 12.22 -10.70 6.36
N LEU A 64 11.03 -11.15 5.98
CA LEU A 64 9.80 -10.98 6.76
C LEU A 64 9.51 -12.25 7.60
N LEU A 65 9.45 -12.10 8.92
CA LEU A 65 9.08 -13.20 9.83
C LEU A 65 7.57 -13.52 9.80
N SER A 66 6.72 -12.53 9.50
CA SER A 66 5.27 -12.70 9.45
C SER A 66 4.65 -11.89 8.31
N TYR A 67 3.50 -12.36 7.81
CA TYR A 67 2.76 -11.68 6.75
C TYR A 67 1.85 -10.54 7.26
N ASP A 68 1.87 -10.23 8.57
CA ASP A 68 1.01 -9.21 9.19
C ASP A 68 1.10 -7.83 8.52
N PRO A 69 2.29 -7.34 8.10
CA PRO A 69 2.38 -6.06 7.40
C PRO A 69 1.60 -6.02 6.08
N LEU A 70 1.50 -7.14 5.35
CA LEU A 70 0.70 -7.22 4.12
C LEU A 70 -0.79 -7.15 4.44
N VAL A 71 -1.23 -7.95 5.41
CA VAL A 71 -2.63 -7.99 5.85
C VAL A 71 -3.08 -6.63 6.37
N PHE A 72 -2.22 -5.97 7.15
CA PHE A 72 -2.45 -4.61 7.64
C PHE A 72 -2.60 -3.61 6.48
N ALA A 73 -1.65 -3.59 5.53
CA ALA A 73 -1.68 -2.63 4.44
C ALA A 73 -2.91 -2.79 3.53
N VAL A 74 -3.31 -4.04 3.24
CA VAL A 74 -4.54 -4.34 2.47
C VAL A 74 -5.78 -3.90 3.24
N THR A 75 -5.88 -4.25 4.53
CA THR A 75 -7.05 -3.92 5.36
C THR A 75 -7.22 -2.42 5.50
N GLU A 76 -6.14 -1.69 5.77
CA GLU A 76 -6.18 -0.23 5.89
C GLU A 76 -6.41 0.46 4.55
N SER A 77 -5.95 -0.11 3.43
CA SER A 77 -6.25 0.40 2.09
C SER A 77 -7.76 0.34 1.82
N ASN A 78 -8.38 -0.80 2.14
CA ASN A 78 -9.83 -0.99 1.98
C ASN A 78 -10.63 0.00 2.83
N LYS A 79 -10.27 0.16 4.11
CA LYS A 79 -10.89 1.15 4.99
C LYS A 79 -10.75 2.59 4.46
N THR A 80 -9.58 2.93 3.92
CA THR A 80 -9.34 4.27 3.39
C THR A 80 -10.14 4.52 2.11
N HIS A 81 -10.33 3.52 1.25
CA HIS A 81 -11.23 3.61 0.10
C HIS A 81 -12.68 3.80 0.53
N GLU A 82 -13.18 3.04 1.52
CA GLU A 82 -14.52 3.25 2.07
C GLU A 82 -14.69 4.68 2.62
N ALA A 83 -13.69 5.20 3.33
CA ALA A 83 -13.70 6.56 3.84
C ALA A 83 -13.59 7.65 2.75
N LEU A 84 -13.17 7.31 1.53
CA LEU A 84 -13.12 8.22 0.39
C LEU A 84 -14.44 8.24 -0.40
N LYS A 85 -15.30 7.23 -0.27
CA LYS A 85 -16.60 7.19 -0.95
C LYS A 85 -17.53 8.33 -0.53
N GLU A 86 -17.34 8.88 0.67
CA GLU A 86 -18.02 10.09 1.11
C GLU A 86 -17.49 11.30 0.32
N PRO A 87 -18.31 11.90 -0.57
CA PRO A 87 -17.88 13.05 -1.35
C PRO A 87 -17.62 14.23 -0.41
N PRO A 88 -16.53 14.98 -0.62
CA PRO A 88 -16.25 16.12 0.24
C PRO A 88 -17.19 17.30 -0.07
N LEU A 89 -17.56 18.06 0.97
CA LEU A 89 -18.53 19.17 0.87
C LEU A 89 -18.05 20.31 -0.03
N PHE A 90 -16.73 20.40 -0.26
CA PHE A 90 -16.12 21.39 -1.14
C PHE A 90 -16.26 21.10 -2.63
N LEU A 91 -16.71 19.90 -3.01
CA LEU A 91 -16.80 19.50 -4.40
C LEU A 91 -18.14 19.96 -5.01
N PRO A 92 -18.15 20.56 -6.21
CA PRO A 92 -19.39 20.83 -6.93
C PRO A 92 -20.11 19.52 -7.29
N GLN A 93 -21.45 19.54 -7.32
CA GLN A 93 -22.26 18.37 -7.70
C GLN A 93 -21.87 17.80 -9.07
N GLU A 94 -21.43 18.63 -10.01
CA GLU A 94 -20.97 18.18 -11.33
C GLU A 94 -19.72 17.30 -11.26
N GLY A 95 -18.87 17.49 -10.24
CA GLY A 95 -17.63 16.73 -10.04
C GLY A 95 -17.79 15.48 -9.17
N GLU A 96 -18.89 15.33 -8.45
CA GLU A 96 -19.13 14.19 -7.55
C GLU A 96 -19.17 12.86 -8.29
N ALA A 97 -19.87 12.81 -9.44
CA ALA A 97 -19.98 11.59 -10.23
C ALA A 97 -18.64 11.15 -10.83
N GLU A 98 -17.83 12.11 -11.29
CA GLU A 98 -16.49 11.82 -11.81
C GLU A 98 -15.57 11.31 -10.70
N LEU A 99 -15.56 11.98 -9.55
CA LEU A 99 -14.76 11.58 -8.39
C LEU A 99 -15.15 10.18 -7.89
N ALA A 100 -16.45 9.90 -7.78
CA ALA A 100 -16.96 8.59 -7.40
C ALA A 100 -16.47 7.50 -8.38
N GLY A 101 -16.50 7.77 -9.68
CA GLY A 101 -15.98 6.86 -10.70
C GLY A 101 -14.47 6.60 -10.58
N LEU A 102 -13.69 7.62 -10.21
CA LEU A 102 -12.25 7.47 -9.97
C LEU A 102 -11.95 6.67 -8.70
N ILE A 103 -12.69 6.91 -7.61
CA ILE A 103 -12.55 6.15 -6.36
C ILE A 103 -12.90 4.69 -6.58
N GLU A 104 -14.01 4.41 -7.29
CA GLU A 104 -14.43 3.04 -7.57
C GLU A 104 -13.40 2.30 -8.43
N ARG A 105 -12.84 2.97 -9.46
CA ARG A 105 -11.75 2.40 -10.25
C ARG A 105 -10.49 2.14 -9.42
N SER A 106 -10.14 3.05 -8.51
CA SER A 106 -9.00 2.83 -7.60
C SER A 106 -9.26 1.65 -6.67
N ALA A 107 -10.47 1.54 -6.12
CA ALA A 107 -10.86 0.47 -5.22
C ALA A 107 -10.83 -0.90 -5.93
N SER A 108 -11.28 -0.97 -7.18
CA SER A 108 -11.25 -2.22 -7.96
C SER A 108 -9.81 -2.68 -8.25
N VAL A 109 -8.93 -1.75 -8.64
CA VAL A 109 -7.50 -2.06 -8.82
C VAL A 109 -6.84 -2.47 -7.49
N SER A 110 -7.20 -1.82 -6.39
CA SER A 110 -6.72 -2.20 -5.04
C SER A 110 -7.21 -3.59 -4.63
N ALA A 111 -8.42 -3.98 -5.02
CA ALA A 111 -8.96 -5.32 -4.75
C ALA A 111 -8.23 -6.39 -5.57
N GLU A 112 -7.98 -6.15 -6.87
CA GLU A 112 -7.17 -7.03 -7.71
C GLU A 112 -5.76 -7.21 -7.11
N LYS A 113 -5.14 -6.11 -6.65
CA LYS A 113 -3.84 -6.17 -5.98
C LYS A 113 -3.89 -7.01 -4.69
N ALA A 114 -4.97 -6.93 -3.92
CA ALA A 114 -5.15 -7.75 -2.73
C ALA A 114 -5.22 -9.26 -3.07
N GLU A 115 -5.92 -9.64 -4.14
CA GLU A 115 -5.95 -11.03 -4.61
C GLU A 115 -4.56 -11.53 -5.05
N LEU A 116 -3.79 -10.69 -5.75
CA LEU A 116 -2.42 -11.00 -6.12
C LEU A 116 -1.53 -11.24 -4.89
N VAL A 117 -1.71 -10.44 -3.84
CA VAL A 117 -0.99 -10.59 -2.57
C VAL A 117 -1.36 -11.90 -1.86
N GLU A 118 -2.63 -12.28 -1.86
CA GLU A 118 -3.05 -13.56 -1.26
C GLU A 118 -2.52 -14.76 -2.03
N ARG A 119 -2.49 -14.69 -3.37
CA ARG A 119 -1.85 -15.72 -4.20
C ARG A 119 -0.35 -15.80 -3.91
N PHE A 120 0.33 -14.66 -3.86
CA PHE A 120 1.75 -14.59 -3.51
C PHE A 120 2.03 -15.20 -2.14
N LYS A 121 1.24 -14.87 -1.09
CA LYS A 121 1.38 -15.47 0.25
C LYS A 121 1.26 -16.99 0.21
N SER A 122 0.29 -17.49 -0.54
CA SER A 122 0.03 -18.92 -0.68
C SER A 122 1.20 -19.64 -1.37
N GLU A 123 1.63 -19.12 -2.52
CA GLU A 123 2.76 -19.68 -3.28
C GLU A 123 4.06 -19.62 -2.48
N ASN A 124 4.35 -18.48 -1.85
CA ASN A 124 5.56 -18.31 -1.04
C ASN A 124 5.54 -19.19 0.22
N ALA A 125 4.37 -19.40 0.84
CA ALA A 125 4.23 -20.32 1.96
C ALA A 125 4.48 -21.78 1.55
N VAL A 126 3.95 -22.21 0.39
CA VAL A 126 4.22 -23.55 -0.16
C VAL A 126 5.70 -23.72 -0.46
N LEU A 127 6.33 -22.73 -1.08
CA LEU A 127 7.76 -22.76 -1.40
C LEU A 127 8.61 -22.88 -0.13
N ARG A 128 8.41 -21.99 0.85
CA ARG A 128 9.15 -22.00 2.12
C ARG A 128 8.94 -23.29 2.89
N THR A 129 7.71 -23.79 2.95
CA THR A 129 7.38 -25.06 3.58
C THR A 129 8.13 -26.20 2.88
N SER A 130 8.06 -26.25 1.56
CA SER A 130 8.73 -27.29 0.78
C SER A 130 10.24 -27.27 0.99
N LEU A 131 10.88 -26.09 0.93
CA LEU A 131 12.32 -25.94 1.19
C LEU A 131 12.70 -26.35 2.61
N HIS A 132 11.84 -26.11 3.60
CA HIS A 132 12.11 -26.51 4.98
C HIS A 132 11.98 -28.01 5.21
N TYR A 133 10.94 -28.65 4.66
CA TYR A 133 10.67 -30.07 4.90
C TYR A 133 11.45 -31.01 4.00
N PHE A 134 11.84 -30.57 2.79
CA PHE A 134 12.49 -31.43 1.82
C PHE A 134 13.81 -32.05 2.33
N PRO A 135 14.73 -31.29 2.97
CA PRO A 135 15.95 -31.87 3.56
C PRO A 135 15.63 -32.91 4.66
N ILE A 136 14.63 -32.63 5.50
CA ILE A 136 14.21 -33.52 6.61
C ILE A 136 13.67 -34.85 6.07
N LEU A 137 12.90 -34.81 5.00
CA LEU A 137 12.36 -36.02 4.36
C LEU A 137 13.48 -36.85 3.73
N ILE A 138 14.47 -36.19 3.12
CA ILE A 138 15.60 -36.90 2.51
C ILE A 138 16.46 -37.58 3.57
N THR A 139 16.72 -36.92 4.70
CA THR A 139 17.48 -37.52 5.80
C THR A 139 16.73 -38.69 6.42
N ASP A 140 15.42 -38.58 6.68
CA ASP A 140 14.62 -39.72 7.18
C ASP A 140 14.61 -40.90 6.20
N VAL A 141 14.49 -40.63 4.88
CA VAL A 141 14.58 -41.68 3.86
C VAL A 141 15.97 -42.32 3.82
N ALA A 142 17.04 -41.54 3.97
CA ALA A 142 18.41 -42.05 4.00
C ALA A 142 18.64 -42.94 5.23
N ASP A 143 18.18 -42.53 6.40
CA ASP A 143 18.30 -43.28 7.66
C ASP A 143 17.50 -44.58 7.62
N ARG A 144 16.28 -44.54 7.06
CA ARG A 144 15.47 -45.75 6.83
C ARG A 144 16.10 -46.68 5.81
N ALA A 145 16.66 -46.16 4.72
CA ALA A 145 17.36 -46.97 3.73
C ALA A 145 18.62 -47.64 4.30
N ALA A 146 19.33 -46.95 5.21
CA ALA A 146 20.47 -47.52 5.93
C ALA A 146 20.05 -48.67 6.86
N SER A 147 18.97 -48.50 7.63
CA SER A 147 18.44 -49.55 8.53
C SER A 147 17.89 -50.77 7.78
N LEU A 148 17.36 -50.59 6.57
CA LEU A 148 16.87 -51.67 5.69
C LEU A 148 17.97 -52.32 4.84
N ALA A 149 19.24 -51.94 5.03
CA ALA A 149 20.38 -52.41 4.22
C ALA A 149 20.17 -52.22 2.70
N LEU A 150 19.60 -51.08 2.30
CA LEU A 150 19.41 -50.66 0.91
C LEU A 150 20.44 -49.56 0.52
N PRO A 151 21.73 -49.90 0.38
CA PRO A 151 22.82 -48.92 0.26
C PRO A 151 22.71 -48.05 -1.00
N LYS A 152 22.11 -48.55 -2.07
CA LYS A 152 21.90 -47.79 -3.33
C LYS A 152 20.87 -46.67 -3.16
N VAL A 153 19.87 -46.87 -2.30
CA VAL A 153 18.82 -45.88 -2.03
C VAL A 153 19.34 -44.83 -1.04
N GLY A 154 20.04 -45.26 0.01
CA GLY A 154 20.70 -44.36 0.96
C GLY A 154 21.72 -43.44 0.28
N ALA A 155 22.60 -43.99 -0.56
CA ALA A 155 23.59 -43.20 -1.30
C ALA A 155 22.96 -42.18 -2.27
N ARG A 156 21.83 -42.51 -2.90
CA ARG A 156 21.10 -41.58 -3.77
C ARG A 156 20.39 -40.48 -2.98
N ALA A 157 19.76 -40.82 -1.87
CA ALA A 157 19.14 -39.85 -0.97
C ALA A 157 20.20 -38.85 -0.45
N GLN A 158 21.35 -39.34 -0.01
CA GLN A 158 22.43 -38.51 0.51
C GLN A 158 23.09 -37.62 -0.56
N ALA A 159 23.18 -38.09 -1.81
CA ALA A 159 23.62 -37.27 -2.94
C ALA A 159 22.65 -36.13 -3.27
N VAL A 160 21.33 -36.38 -3.14
CA VAL A 160 20.30 -35.34 -3.32
C VAL A 160 20.32 -34.35 -2.14
N ALA A 161 20.51 -34.83 -0.90
CA ALA A 161 20.66 -33.97 0.28
C ALA A 161 21.86 -33.02 0.15
N GLY A 162 23.04 -33.55 -0.19
CA GLY A 162 24.25 -32.74 -0.37
C GLY A 162 24.16 -31.76 -1.54
N GLY A 163 23.35 -32.05 -2.56
CA GLY A 163 23.03 -31.11 -3.63
C GLY A 163 22.11 -29.96 -3.18
N CYS A 164 21.21 -30.21 -2.22
CA CYS A 164 20.34 -29.19 -1.64
C CYS A 164 21.07 -28.26 -0.66
N ASP A 165 22.00 -28.77 0.16
CA ASP A 165 22.81 -27.94 1.07
C ASP A 165 23.67 -26.92 0.30
N ALA A 166 24.13 -27.27 -0.90
CA ALA A 166 24.89 -26.37 -1.77
C ALA A 166 24.04 -25.20 -2.33
N LEU A 167 22.70 -25.33 -2.37
CA LEU A 167 21.79 -24.27 -2.83
C LEU A 167 21.43 -23.30 -1.70
N ASP A 168 21.49 -23.71 -0.43
CA ASP A 168 21.23 -22.87 0.74
C ASP A 168 22.38 -21.88 1.03
N HIS A 169 23.61 -22.24 0.68
CA HIS A 169 24.80 -21.39 0.86
C HIS A 169 25.09 -20.41 -0.30
N GLY A 170 24.33 -20.48 -1.40
CA GLY A 170 24.52 -19.62 -2.59
C GLY A 170 23.82 -18.26 -2.55
N GLY A 171 23.16 -17.92 -1.43
CA GLY A 171 22.31 -16.73 -1.29
C GLY A 171 22.76 -15.72 -0.22
N GLN A 172 24.03 -15.70 0.16
CA GLN A 172 24.63 -14.63 0.99
C GLN A 172 25.35 -13.59 0.14
#